data_AF-A0A1E8EX01-F1
#
_entry.id   AF-A0A1E8EX01-F1
#
_cell.length_a   1.000
_cell.length_b   1.000
_cell.length_c   1.000
_cell.angle_alpha   90.00
_cell.angle_beta   90.00
_cell.angle_gamma   90.00
#
_symmetry.space_group_name_H-M   'P 1'
#
loop_
_entity.id
_entity.type
_entity.pdbx_description
1 polymer ?
#
loop_
_entity_poly.entity_id
_entity_poly.type
_entity_poly.pdbx_seq_one_letter_code
_entity_poly.pdbx_strand_id
1 'polypeptide(L)'
;MNSIKDIIKEIESNHIIRIGKGTYCIENINIINDKVKYEDVYDGYELIIEDVENLIIEGDETNLTELLSKFSYANVITFNNCCNITLKNLVFGHTVENKGYCVGGVLKFNSCKNVKIYGCTCFGCGTEGFTLNNCSDFFVENTDVKECTYGIMSISDSKDIKFSNCKFYNNREFDLINLLSSQNISLDSCEIYENYTDDFGYSIFKVILCNEISFKNGTIKNNSSGYLCNNESNIDFFNSYIEDNKYYNDKFENEFIFRDYDAELIYFNNDPNSKHKILYIEQEGIKISKGEIEKYVNRDLPSKPDLLDDKLIYTSPFGFEAIGDIYLYDINLDKEKIVLKSLDMGNKQKTIKKVFWKNKDSILFIYGNAFGTVTQGGNLYEYSILDKIFKLIYENNNNEEVSDVIFTESRDEFLIEITKYDDEMNRYTKVFRKINII
;
A
#
# COMPACT_ATOMS: atom_id res chain seq x y z
N MET A 1 -33.70 14.05 -3.02
CA MET A 1 -33.57 13.01 -1.98
C MET A 1 -33.38 13.69 -0.64
N ASN A 2 -33.83 13.10 0.48
CA ASN A 2 -33.85 13.78 1.78
C ASN A 2 -32.94 13.12 2.83
N SER A 3 -32.32 11.98 2.52
CA SER A 3 -31.42 11.26 3.44
C SER A 3 -30.41 10.39 2.70
N ILE A 4 -29.31 10.03 3.38
CA ILE A 4 -28.32 9.07 2.88
C ILE A 4 -28.95 7.71 2.56
N LYS A 5 -30.01 7.37 3.29
CA LYS A 5 -30.77 6.12 3.13
C LYS A 5 -31.49 6.07 1.78
N ASP A 6 -32.00 7.21 1.32
CA ASP A 6 -32.67 7.31 0.03
C ASP A 6 -31.65 7.17 -1.10
N ILE A 7 -30.47 7.80 -0.94
CA ILE A 7 -29.37 7.69 -1.91
C ILE A 7 -28.94 6.22 -2.07
N ILE A 8 -28.70 5.53 -0.95
CA ILE A 8 -28.23 4.14 -0.98
C ILE A 8 -29.24 3.19 -1.61
N LYS A 9 -30.54 3.39 -1.38
CA LYS A 9 -31.59 2.55 -2.00
C LYS A 9 -31.67 2.71 -3.51
N GLU A 10 -31.25 3.85 -4.04
CA GLU A 10 -31.27 4.17 -5.47
C GLU A 10 -29.98 3.71 -6.17
N ILE A 11 -29.00 3.17 -5.46
CA ILE A 11 -27.78 2.65 -6.08
C ILE A 11 -28.13 1.39 -6.89
N GLU A 12 -28.14 1.53 -8.20
CA GLU A 12 -28.33 0.44 -9.16
C GLU A 12 -27.62 0.76 -10.48
N SER A 13 -27.55 -0.22 -11.38
CA SER A 13 -26.97 -0.01 -12.72
C SER A 13 -27.93 0.73 -13.65
N ASN A 14 -27.40 1.49 -14.61
CA ASN A 14 -28.17 2.26 -15.60
C ASN A 14 -29.07 3.33 -14.96
N HIS A 15 -28.59 3.99 -13.92
CA HIS A 15 -29.38 4.94 -13.15
C HIS A 15 -28.71 6.30 -12.98
N ILE A 16 -29.53 7.31 -12.71
CA ILE A 16 -29.08 8.67 -12.40
C ILE A 16 -29.67 9.09 -11.06
N ILE A 17 -28.80 9.18 -10.06
CA ILE A 17 -29.12 9.66 -8.72
C ILE A 17 -28.87 11.17 -8.67
N ARG A 18 -29.94 11.94 -8.43
CA ARG A 18 -29.85 13.39 -8.22
C ARG A 18 -30.09 13.75 -6.76
N ILE A 19 -29.11 14.42 -6.18
CA ILE A 19 -29.07 14.75 -4.76
C ILE A 19 -29.17 16.26 -4.63
N GLY A 20 -30.15 16.72 -3.86
CA GLY A 20 -30.29 18.15 -3.58
C GLY A 20 -29.27 18.60 -2.55
N LYS A 21 -29.10 19.92 -2.43
CA LYS A 21 -28.26 20.55 -1.39
C LYS A 21 -28.53 19.95 -0.01
N GLY A 22 -27.46 19.66 0.71
CA GLY A 22 -27.51 19.14 2.08
C GLY A 22 -26.28 18.32 2.44
N THR A 23 -26.20 17.99 3.72
CA THR A 23 -25.18 17.09 4.26
C THR A 23 -25.80 15.72 4.52
N TYR A 24 -25.25 14.69 3.89
CA TYR A 24 -25.71 13.31 3.98
C TYR A 24 -24.58 12.47 4.59
N CYS A 25 -24.69 12.19 5.88
CA CYS A 25 -23.67 11.44 6.61
C CYS A 25 -23.90 9.93 6.51
N ILE A 26 -22.86 9.19 6.19
CA ILE A 26 -22.81 7.73 6.26
C ILE A 26 -22.68 7.36 7.75
N GLU A 27 -23.80 6.93 8.33
CA GLU A 27 -23.92 6.60 9.75
C GLU A 27 -24.93 5.46 10.00
N ASN A 28 -24.56 4.49 10.84
CA ASN A 28 -25.29 3.26 11.16
C ASN A 28 -26.44 2.86 10.19
N ILE A 29 -26.10 2.55 8.93
CA ILE A 29 -27.05 2.31 7.84
C ILE A 29 -27.29 0.81 7.68
N ASN A 30 -28.39 0.32 8.23
CA ASN A 30 -28.86 -1.04 7.96
C ASN A 30 -29.85 -1.02 6.78
N ILE A 31 -29.34 -0.87 5.55
CA ILE A 31 -30.12 -0.95 4.32
C ILE A 31 -29.69 -2.14 3.51
N ILE A 32 -30.66 -2.93 3.09
CA ILE A 32 -30.45 -4.04 2.18
C ILE A 32 -30.54 -3.49 0.75
N ASN A 33 -29.41 -3.47 0.05
CA ASN A 33 -29.29 -3.25 -1.39
C ASN A 33 -28.23 -4.26 -1.89
N ASP A 34 -28.54 -5.00 -2.95
CA ASP A 34 -27.66 -6.04 -3.50
C ASP A 34 -26.39 -5.49 -4.17
N LYS A 35 -26.39 -4.18 -4.50
CA LYS A 35 -25.25 -3.43 -5.03
C LYS A 35 -24.42 -2.72 -3.98
N VAL A 36 -24.77 -2.87 -2.71
CA VAL A 36 -24.11 -2.19 -1.60
C VAL A 36 -23.70 -3.19 -0.54
N LYS A 37 -22.44 -3.11 -0.13
CA LYS A 37 -21.89 -3.82 1.03
C LYS A 37 -21.41 -2.85 2.09
N TYR A 38 -21.36 -3.36 3.31
CA TYR A 38 -20.76 -2.69 4.45
C TYR A 38 -19.67 -3.60 4.98
N GLU A 39 -18.45 -3.07 5.07
CA GLU A 39 -17.30 -3.80 5.62
C GLU A 39 -16.90 -3.16 6.96
N ASP A 40 -16.75 -3.97 8.00
CA ASP A 40 -16.37 -3.49 9.33
C ASP A 40 -14.94 -2.94 9.28
N VAL A 41 -14.77 -1.71 9.77
CA VAL A 41 -13.46 -1.08 10.01
C VAL A 41 -13.33 -0.76 11.50
N TYR A 42 -12.16 -0.27 11.92
CA TYR A 42 -11.84 -0.06 13.34
C TYR A 42 -12.89 0.75 14.10
N ASP A 43 -13.42 1.84 13.52
CA ASP A 43 -14.35 2.75 14.20
C ASP A 43 -15.77 2.75 13.60
N GLY A 44 -16.10 1.80 12.74
CA GLY A 44 -17.42 1.71 12.11
C GLY A 44 -17.42 0.79 10.91
N TYR A 45 -17.93 1.29 9.78
CA TYR A 45 -17.97 0.51 8.56
C TYR A 45 -17.76 1.39 7.32
N GLU A 46 -17.27 0.75 6.26
CA GLU A 46 -17.06 1.33 4.94
C GLU A 46 -18.24 1.04 4.02
N LEU A 47 -18.69 2.05 3.27
CA LEU A 47 -19.72 1.90 2.24
C LEU A 47 -19.08 1.47 0.92
N ILE A 48 -19.41 0.26 0.47
CA ILE A 48 -18.86 -0.33 -0.75
C ILE A 48 -19.98 -0.49 -1.78
N ILE A 49 -19.81 0.09 -2.96
CA ILE A 49 -20.68 -0.10 -4.13
C ILE A 49 -20.03 -1.16 -5.03
N GLU A 50 -20.74 -2.24 -5.34
CA GLU A 50 -20.19 -3.39 -6.05
C GLU A 50 -20.95 -3.71 -7.34
N ASP A 51 -20.21 -4.08 -8.38
CA ASP A 51 -20.73 -4.61 -9.64
C ASP A 51 -21.84 -3.72 -10.24
N VAL A 52 -21.59 -2.40 -10.25
CA VAL A 52 -22.49 -1.39 -10.82
C VAL A 52 -21.95 -0.86 -12.14
N GLU A 53 -22.84 -0.78 -13.14
CA GLU A 53 -22.53 -0.21 -14.45
C GLU A 53 -23.43 0.98 -14.79
N ASN A 54 -22.89 1.99 -15.48
CA ASN A 54 -23.66 3.13 -16.01
C ASN A 54 -24.41 3.91 -14.92
N LEU A 55 -23.76 4.22 -13.81
CA LEU A 55 -24.33 5.00 -12.71
C LEU A 55 -23.81 6.45 -12.75
N ILE A 56 -24.73 7.40 -12.65
CA ILE A 56 -24.41 8.81 -12.44
C ILE A 56 -24.91 9.23 -11.06
N ILE A 57 -24.03 9.81 -10.24
CA ILE A 57 -24.39 10.48 -8.99
C ILE A 57 -24.07 11.96 -9.13
N GLU A 58 -25.11 12.78 -9.08
CA GLU A 58 -25.05 14.21 -9.35
C GLU A 58 -25.62 14.99 -8.17
N GLY A 59 -24.76 15.81 -7.56
CA GLY A 59 -25.15 16.80 -6.57
C GLY A 59 -25.69 18.09 -7.20
N ASP A 60 -26.15 18.98 -6.34
CA ASP A 60 -26.54 20.33 -6.71
C ASP A 60 -25.38 21.15 -7.29
N GLU A 61 -25.62 21.94 -8.34
CA GLU A 61 -24.61 22.72 -9.07
C GLU A 61 -23.85 23.75 -8.22
N THR A 62 -24.30 24.03 -6.99
CA THR A 62 -23.62 24.97 -6.08
C THR A 62 -22.50 24.34 -5.25
N ASN A 63 -22.16 23.05 -5.43
CA ASN A 63 -21.19 22.31 -4.61
C ASN A 63 -21.55 22.28 -3.11
N LEU A 64 -22.85 22.30 -2.81
CA LEU A 64 -23.38 22.23 -1.44
C LEU A 64 -24.03 20.88 -1.13
N THR A 65 -23.63 19.83 -1.86
CA THR A 65 -24.07 18.45 -1.64
C THR A 65 -22.92 17.66 -1.05
N GLU A 66 -22.98 17.41 0.25
CA GLU A 66 -21.91 16.77 1.00
C GLU A 66 -22.27 15.32 1.31
N LEU A 67 -21.42 14.38 0.89
CA LEU A 67 -21.47 12.97 1.27
C LEU A 67 -20.32 12.73 2.25
N LEU A 68 -20.64 12.66 3.55
CA LEU A 68 -19.63 12.62 4.60
C LEU A 68 -19.62 11.29 5.34
N SER A 69 -18.46 10.81 5.76
CA SER A 69 -18.34 9.68 6.70
C SER A 69 -18.11 10.18 8.13
N LYS A 70 -18.75 9.53 9.10
CA LYS A 70 -18.44 9.72 10.53
C LYS A 70 -17.29 8.82 11.02
N PHE A 71 -16.94 7.81 10.24
CA PHE A 71 -15.95 6.79 10.59
C PHE A 71 -14.62 7.16 9.93
N SER A 72 -13.64 7.50 10.76
CA SER A 72 -12.31 7.99 10.38
C SER A 72 -11.42 6.92 9.76
N TYR A 73 -11.73 5.64 9.93
CA TYR A 73 -11.00 4.52 9.30
C TYR A 73 -11.67 4.00 8.03
N ALA A 74 -12.88 4.48 7.71
CA ALA A 74 -13.60 4.08 6.51
C ALA A 74 -13.28 5.01 5.35
N ASN A 75 -13.12 4.45 4.15
CA ASN A 75 -13.28 5.26 2.94
C ASN A 75 -14.70 5.86 2.91
N VAL A 76 -14.84 7.10 2.42
CA VAL A 76 -16.18 7.71 2.32
C VAL A 76 -17.05 6.90 1.38
N ILE A 77 -16.54 6.58 0.18
CA ILE A 77 -17.18 5.62 -0.72
C ILE A 77 -16.10 4.79 -1.42
N THR A 78 -16.30 3.48 -1.42
CA THR A 78 -15.52 2.53 -2.20
C THR A 78 -16.35 1.99 -3.36
N PHE A 79 -15.75 1.91 -4.55
CA PHE A 79 -16.34 1.27 -5.73
C PHE A 79 -15.51 0.03 -6.10
N ASN A 80 -16.14 -1.12 -6.18
CA ASN A 80 -15.50 -2.37 -6.59
C ASN A 80 -16.14 -2.88 -7.89
N ASN A 81 -15.29 -3.25 -8.86
CA ASN A 81 -15.71 -3.85 -10.13
C ASN A 81 -16.78 -3.04 -10.89
N CYS A 82 -16.71 -1.71 -10.78
CA CYS A 82 -17.70 -0.82 -11.38
C CYS A 82 -17.23 -0.28 -12.74
N CYS A 83 -18.18 -0.03 -13.65
CA CYS A 83 -17.89 0.45 -15.00
C CYS A 83 -18.79 1.64 -15.37
N ASN A 84 -18.26 2.61 -16.12
CA ASN A 84 -19.02 3.76 -16.59
C ASN A 84 -19.68 4.56 -15.45
N ILE A 85 -18.90 4.88 -14.41
CA ILE A 85 -19.37 5.66 -13.26
C ILE A 85 -19.11 7.14 -13.48
N THR A 86 -20.07 8.00 -13.12
CA THR A 86 -19.90 9.45 -13.17
C THR A 86 -20.32 10.12 -11.86
N LEU A 87 -19.41 10.88 -11.24
CA LEU A 87 -19.65 11.67 -10.04
C LEU A 87 -19.57 13.16 -10.39
N LYS A 88 -20.56 13.97 -9.98
CA LYS A 88 -20.63 15.40 -10.35
C LYS A 88 -21.10 16.29 -9.21
N ASN A 89 -20.41 17.41 -9.01
CA ASN A 89 -20.82 18.49 -8.10
C ASN A 89 -21.05 17.98 -6.65
N LEU A 90 -20.16 17.10 -6.18
CA LEU A 90 -20.24 16.48 -4.87
C LEU A 90 -19.03 16.87 -4.02
N VAL A 91 -19.28 16.95 -2.72
CA VAL A 91 -18.27 17.17 -1.71
C VAL A 91 -18.17 15.90 -0.87
N PHE A 92 -17.01 15.25 -0.87
CA PHE A 92 -16.74 14.03 -0.12
C PHE A 92 -15.76 14.30 1.01
N GLY A 93 -16.02 13.73 2.18
CA GLY A 93 -15.06 13.84 3.28
C GLY A 93 -15.48 13.23 4.61
N HIS A 94 -14.70 13.52 5.66
CA HIS A 94 -14.99 13.08 7.02
C HIS A 94 -15.53 14.23 7.87
N THR A 95 -16.43 13.89 8.80
CA THR A 95 -16.89 14.86 9.80
C THR A 95 -15.74 15.26 10.73
N VAL A 96 -15.63 16.56 11.03
CA VAL A 96 -14.48 17.21 11.70
C VAL A 96 -14.22 16.74 13.14
N GLU A 97 -15.10 15.95 13.75
CA GLU A 97 -15.07 15.62 15.19
C GLU A 97 -13.90 14.70 15.61
N ASN A 98 -13.27 13.94 14.70
CA ASN A 98 -12.21 12.98 15.02
C ASN A 98 -10.86 13.29 14.31
N LYS A 99 -10.35 14.52 14.43
CA LYS A 99 -8.98 14.84 13.95
C LYS A 99 -7.95 14.18 14.88
N GLY A 100 -7.27 13.12 14.42
CA GLY A 100 -6.13 12.58 15.17
C GLY A 100 -5.49 11.31 14.61
N TYR A 101 -6.29 10.35 14.13
CA TYR A 101 -5.79 9.04 13.67
C TYR A 101 -6.74 8.44 12.62
N CYS A 102 -6.88 9.07 11.46
CA CYS A 102 -7.78 8.63 10.39
C CYS A 102 -6.99 7.83 9.34
N VAL A 103 -7.41 6.60 9.03
CA VAL A 103 -6.74 5.72 8.03
C VAL A 103 -7.62 5.49 6.78
N GLY A 104 -8.89 5.95 6.81
CA GLY A 104 -9.78 5.85 5.66
C GLY A 104 -9.46 6.93 4.63
N GLY A 105 -9.40 6.60 3.35
CA GLY A 105 -9.34 7.58 2.26
C GLY A 105 -10.70 8.26 2.00
N VAL A 106 -10.79 9.08 0.95
CA VAL A 106 -12.06 9.71 0.56
C VAL A 106 -12.77 8.85 -0.48
N LEU A 107 -12.19 8.71 -1.68
CA LEU A 107 -12.76 7.88 -2.74
C LEU A 107 -11.79 6.75 -3.12
N LYS A 108 -12.26 5.50 -3.00
CA LYS A 108 -11.49 4.31 -3.37
C LYS A 108 -12.14 3.58 -4.54
N PHE A 109 -11.33 3.15 -5.50
CA PHE A 109 -11.76 2.42 -6.68
C PHE A 109 -10.89 1.18 -6.87
N ASN A 110 -11.50 0.00 -6.89
CA ASN A 110 -10.82 -1.26 -7.16
C ASN A 110 -11.41 -1.91 -8.41
N SER A 111 -10.55 -2.28 -9.36
CA SER A 111 -10.95 -2.95 -10.61
C SER A 111 -12.04 -2.20 -11.39
N CYS A 112 -11.98 -0.87 -11.40
CA CYS A 112 -12.98 -0.03 -12.04
C CYS A 112 -12.54 0.48 -13.42
N LYS A 113 -13.51 0.72 -14.31
CA LYS A 113 -13.24 1.19 -15.68
C LYS A 113 -14.14 2.35 -16.09
N ASN A 114 -13.59 3.29 -16.85
CA ASN A 114 -14.33 4.44 -17.42
C ASN A 114 -15.06 5.24 -16.32
N VAL A 115 -14.31 5.73 -15.35
CA VAL A 115 -14.83 6.54 -14.25
C VAL A 115 -14.57 8.00 -14.54
N LYS A 116 -15.57 8.85 -14.29
CA LYS A 116 -15.50 10.28 -14.55
C LYS A 116 -15.94 11.08 -13.34
N ILE A 117 -15.14 12.07 -12.93
CA ILE A 117 -15.39 12.90 -11.75
C ILE A 117 -15.29 14.36 -12.16
N TYR A 118 -16.33 15.16 -11.92
CA TYR A 118 -16.41 16.54 -12.36
C TYR A 118 -16.85 17.48 -11.24
N GLY A 119 -16.15 18.60 -11.08
CA GLY A 119 -16.63 19.68 -10.19
C GLY A 119 -16.69 19.28 -8.72
N CYS A 120 -15.93 18.28 -8.29
CA CYS A 120 -16.05 17.72 -6.94
C CYS A 120 -15.03 18.35 -5.98
N THR A 121 -15.19 18.07 -4.69
CA THR A 121 -14.17 18.34 -3.67
C THR A 121 -14.00 17.11 -2.79
N CYS A 122 -12.77 16.65 -2.65
CA CYS A 122 -12.40 15.59 -1.71
C CYS A 122 -11.57 16.23 -0.60
N PHE A 123 -12.03 16.11 0.64
CA PHE A 123 -11.32 16.62 1.80
C PHE A 123 -11.54 15.73 3.01
N GLY A 124 -10.71 15.82 4.02
CA GLY A 124 -10.99 15.14 5.27
C GLY A 124 -9.74 14.74 6.00
N CYS A 125 -9.87 14.47 7.30
CA CYS A 125 -8.76 14.00 8.12
C CYS A 125 -8.17 12.65 7.65
N GLY A 126 -8.82 11.97 6.70
CA GLY A 126 -8.42 10.69 6.15
C GLY A 126 -7.08 10.68 5.41
N THR A 127 -6.69 9.47 4.98
CA THR A 127 -5.40 9.12 4.38
C THR A 127 -5.16 9.87 3.07
N GLU A 128 -6.02 9.68 2.06
CA GLU A 128 -5.84 10.26 0.71
C GLU A 128 -7.18 10.68 0.10
N GLY A 129 -7.15 11.61 -0.85
CA GLY A 129 -8.34 11.99 -1.62
C GLY A 129 -8.79 10.91 -2.61
N PHE A 130 -7.84 10.21 -3.23
CA PHE A 130 -8.10 9.18 -4.22
C PHE A 130 -7.20 7.96 -4.02
N THR A 131 -7.80 6.77 -4.02
CA THR A 131 -7.05 5.50 -4.03
C THR A 131 -7.56 4.63 -5.18
N LEU A 132 -6.72 4.33 -6.17
CA LEU A 132 -7.05 3.58 -7.37
C LEU A 132 -6.21 2.31 -7.45
N ASN A 133 -6.86 1.15 -7.51
CA ASN A 133 -6.20 -0.14 -7.69
C ASN A 133 -6.77 -0.86 -8.91
N ASN A 134 -5.91 -1.23 -9.88
CA ASN A 134 -6.31 -1.96 -11.07
C ASN A 134 -7.41 -1.24 -11.89
N CYS A 135 -7.29 0.09 -12.04
CA CYS A 135 -8.29 0.91 -12.72
C CYS A 135 -7.84 1.33 -14.13
N SER A 136 -8.80 1.53 -15.04
CA SER A 136 -8.51 2.08 -16.38
C SER A 136 -9.50 3.13 -16.85
N ASP A 137 -9.05 4.03 -17.74
CA ASP A 137 -9.88 5.08 -18.34
C ASP A 137 -10.51 6.00 -17.28
N PHE A 138 -9.69 6.61 -16.44
CA PHE A 138 -10.16 7.44 -15.33
C PHE A 138 -9.96 8.93 -15.63
N PHE A 139 -11.00 9.74 -15.49
CA PHE A 139 -10.97 11.16 -15.84
C PHE A 139 -11.51 12.00 -14.69
N VAL A 140 -10.67 12.90 -14.16
CA VAL A 140 -11.02 13.84 -13.10
C VAL A 140 -10.85 15.25 -13.65
N GLU A 141 -11.88 16.08 -13.52
CA GLU A 141 -11.85 17.45 -14.03
C GLU A 141 -12.42 18.43 -13.01
N ASN A 142 -11.82 19.63 -12.91
CA ASN A 142 -12.30 20.73 -12.08
C ASN A 142 -12.58 20.29 -10.63
N THR A 143 -11.71 19.47 -10.07
CA THR A 143 -11.91 18.83 -8.77
C THR A 143 -10.76 19.17 -7.83
N ASP A 144 -11.10 19.49 -6.59
CA ASP A 144 -10.14 19.88 -5.56
C ASP A 144 -9.90 18.72 -4.59
N VAL A 145 -8.64 18.46 -4.24
CA VAL A 145 -8.24 17.55 -3.14
C VAL A 145 -7.47 18.35 -2.11
N LYS A 146 -7.96 18.35 -0.87
CA LYS A 146 -7.39 19.21 0.17
C LYS A 146 -7.44 18.62 1.56
N GLU A 147 -6.55 19.13 2.41
CA GLU A 147 -6.56 18.83 3.85
C GLU A 147 -6.47 17.33 4.19
N CYS A 148 -5.97 16.49 3.26
CA CYS A 148 -5.73 15.07 3.47
C CYS A 148 -4.48 14.86 4.32
N THR A 149 -4.47 13.82 5.16
CA THR A 149 -3.40 13.66 6.15
C THR A 149 -2.26 12.77 5.71
N TYR A 150 -2.42 11.80 4.80
CA TYR A 150 -1.34 10.86 4.40
C TYR A 150 -0.91 11.00 2.93
N GLY A 151 -1.38 12.03 2.24
CA GLY A 151 -1.06 12.30 0.84
C GLY A 151 -2.26 12.82 0.06
N ILE A 152 -2.08 12.94 -1.25
CA ILE A 152 -3.11 13.36 -2.19
C ILE A 152 -3.80 12.14 -2.79
N MET A 153 -3.01 11.20 -3.32
CA MET A 153 -3.52 10.02 -4.02
C MET A 153 -2.51 8.88 -4.11
N SER A 154 -3.05 7.66 -4.18
CA SER A 154 -2.34 6.44 -4.57
C SER A 154 -2.98 5.79 -5.80
N ILE A 155 -2.15 5.48 -6.81
CA ILE A 155 -2.56 4.88 -8.07
C ILE A 155 -1.66 3.67 -8.36
N SER A 156 -2.24 2.49 -8.31
CA SER A 156 -1.57 1.19 -8.39
C SER A 156 -2.15 0.35 -9.54
N ASP A 157 -1.27 -0.31 -10.30
CA ASP A 157 -1.62 -1.22 -11.40
C ASP A 157 -2.67 -0.63 -12.38
N SER A 158 -2.61 0.68 -12.63
CA SER A 158 -3.68 1.41 -13.33
C SER A 158 -3.18 2.05 -14.63
N LYS A 159 -4.10 2.37 -15.53
CA LYS A 159 -3.76 2.89 -16.86
C LYS A 159 -4.74 3.95 -17.38
N ASP A 160 -4.22 4.90 -18.16
CA ASP A 160 -5.02 5.92 -18.84
C ASP A 160 -5.79 6.79 -17.82
N ILE A 161 -5.05 7.40 -16.89
CA ILE A 161 -5.57 8.21 -15.78
C ILE A 161 -5.28 9.69 -16.06
N LYS A 162 -6.31 10.53 -16.02
CA LYS A 162 -6.17 11.95 -16.34
C LYS A 162 -6.83 12.84 -15.30
N PHE A 163 -6.06 13.81 -14.82
CA PHE A 163 -6.55 14.93 -14.02
C PHE A 163 -6.41 16.20 -14.84
N SER A 164 -7.47 17.01 -14.91
CA SER A 164 -7.48 18.26 -15.66
C SER A 164 -8.10 19.39 -14.85
N ASN A 165 -7.44 20.55 -14.80
CA ASN A 165 -7.91 21.71 -14.05
C ASN A 165 -8.20 21.40 -12.56
N CYS A 166 -7.45 20.47 -11.98
CA CYS A 166 -7.57 20.08 -10.57
C CYS A 166 -6.65 20.88 -9.66
N LYS A 167 -7.03 21.03 -8.40
CA LYS A 167 -6.20 21.66 -7.37
C LYS A 167 -5.91 20.69 -6.23
N PHE A 168 -4.65 20.61 -5.83
CA PHE A 168 -4.19 19.73 -4.77
C PHE A 168 -3.44 20.56 -3.73
N TYR A 169 -4.06 20.79 -2.56
CA TYR A 169 -3.50 21.75 -1.61
C TYR A 169 -3.75 21.46 -0.12
N ASN A 170 -2.85 21.92 0.74
CA ASN A 170 -2.91 21.68 2.20
C ASN A 170 -2.94 20.18 2.58
N ASN A 171 -2.35 19.30 1.77
CA ASN A 171 -2.19 17.87 2.07
C ASN A 171 -0.82 17.62 2.72
N ARG A 172 -0.68 16.56 3.53
CA ARG A 172 0.52 16.37 4.35
C ARG A 172 1.01 14.92 4.55
N GLU A 173 2.08 14.80 5.36
CA GLU A 173 2.66 13.58 5.96
C GLU A 173 3.58 12.76 5.08
N PHE A 174 3.06 11.94 4.17
CA PHE A 174 3.86 11.02 3.36
C PHE A 174 4.10 11.54 1.94
N ASP A 175 4.55 10.67 1.04
CA ASP A 175 4.57 10.95 -0.39
C ASP A 175 3.17 11.39 -0.86
N LEU A 176 3.11 12.51 -1.58
CA LEU A 176 1.83 13.15 -1.87
C LEU A 176 1.11 12.46 -3.03
N ILE A 177 1.80 12.17 -4.13
CA ILE A 177 1.25 11.49 -5.31
C ILE A 177 2.03 10.20 -5.51
N ASN A 178 1.43 9.07 -5.12
CA ASN A 178 2.01 7.74 -5.19
C ASN A 178 1.56 7.02 -6.46
N LEU A 179 2.51 6.72 -7.34
CA LEU A 179 2.27 6.01 -8.60
C LEU A 179 3.07 4.71 -8.61
N LEU A 180 2.38 3.58 -8.73
CA LEU A 180 2.99 2.25 -8.72
C LEU A 180 2.51 1.41 -9.90
N SER A 181 3.44 0.81 -10.65
CA SER A 181 3.16 -0.15 -11.73
C SER A 181 2.08 0.32 -12.72
N SER A 182 2.08 1.62 -13.04
CA SER A 182 0.99 2.27 -13.78
C SER A 182 1.47 2.96 -15.06
N GLN A 183 0.56 3.17 -16.02
CA GLN A 183 0.91 3.73 -17.33
C GLN A 183 0.00 4.87 -17.76
N ASN A 184 0.56 5.86 -18.47
CA ASN A 184 -0.18 6.94 -19.12
C ASN A 184 -1.03 7.73 -18.12
N ILE A 185 -0.34 8.38 -17.18
CA ILE A 185 -0.94 9.24 -16.17
C ILE A 185 -0.59 10.68 -16.51
N SER A 186 -1.61 11.54 -16.63
CA SER A 186 -1.40 12.95 -16.96
C SER A 186 -2.15 13.87 -16.00
N LEU A 187 -1.44 14.83 -15.44
CA LEU A 187 -1.99 15.97 -14.74
C LEU A 187 -1.83 17.20 -15.65
N ASP A 188 -2.92 17.75 -16.18
CA ASP A 188 -2.91 18.86 -17.14
C ASP A 188 -3.63 20.08 -16.57
N SER A 189 -2.96 21.23 -16.59
CA SER A 189 -3.49 22.49 -16.07
C SER A 189 -3.88 22.39 -14.58
N CYS A 190 -3.16 21.55 -13.83
CA CYS A 190 -3.35 21.35 -12.40
C CYS A 190 -2.49 22.31 -11.56
N GLU A 191 -2.95 22.61 -10.34
CA GLU A 191 -2.19 23.35 -9.32
C GLU A 191 -1.90 22.45 -8.11
N ILE A 192 -0.62 22.31 -7.73
CA ILE A 192 -0.17 21.60 -6.53
C ILE A 192 0.50 22.63 -5.61
N TYR A 193 -0.13 22.98 -4.48
CA TYR A 193 0.39 24.06 -3.64
C TYR A 193 0.12 23.92 -2.15
N GLU A 194 0.97 24.53 -1.33
CA GLU A 194 0.83 24.54 0.15
C GLU A 194 0.74 23.13 0.76
N ASN A 195 1.35 22.13 0.12
CA ASN A 195 1.44 20.77 0.66
C ASN A 195 2.76 20.57 1.43
N TYR A 196 2.77 19.59 2.32
CA TYR A 196 3.87 19.31 3.24
C TYR A 196 4.23 17.82 3.24
N THR A 197 5.49 17.44 3.43
CA THR A 197 5.85 16.07 3.82
C THR A 197 6.59 16.09 5.16
N ASP A 198 6.31 15.12 6.03
CA ASP A 198 6.81 15.06 7.41
C ASP A 198 8.26 14.56 7.48
N ASP A 199 8.69 13.69 6.55
CA ASP A 199 10.07 13.18 6.45
C ASP A 199 10.86 13.87 5.32
N PHE A 200 12.17 13.92 5.51
CA PHE A 200 13.16 14.21 4.47
C PHE A 200 13.11 13.19 3.31
N GLY A 201 12.66 11.96 3.52
CA GLY A 201 12.60 10.92 2.49
C GLY A 201 11.46 11.06 1.47
N TYR A 202 10.40 11.80 1.78
CA TYR A 202 9.19 11.83 0.95
C TYR A 202 9.21 12.87 -0.14
N SER A 203 8.39 12.64 -1.15
CA SER A 203 8.34 13.39 -2.39
C SER A 203 6.95 13.92 -2.70
N ILE A 204 6.88 14.99 -3.50
CA ILE A 204 5.60 15.40 -4.10
C ILE A 204 5.10 14.30 -5.05
N PHE A 205 6.00 13.71 -5.84
CA PHE A 205 5.70 12.58 -6.70
C PHE A 205 6.62 11.39 -6.42
N LYS A 206 6.02 10.28 -6.01
CA LYS A 206 6.71 9.00 -5.92
C LYS A 206 6.27 8.13 -7.07
N VAL A 207 7.22 7.80 -7.95
CA VAL A 207 6.93 7.10 -9.19
C VAL A 207 7.76 5.82 -9.26
N ILE A 208 7.07 4.68 -9.25
CA ILE A 208 7.68 3.36 -9.17
C ILE A 208 7.12 2.47 -10.26
N LEU A 209 8.01 1.96 -11.13
CA LEU A 209 7.65 1.04 -12.22
C LEU A 209 6.54 1.58 -13.15
N CYS A 210 6.51 2.90 -13.31
CA CYS A 210 5.53 3.58 -14.15
C CYS A 210 6.15 4.06 -15.46
N ASN A 211 5.31 4.25 -16.48
CA ASN A 211 5.71 4.81 -17.76
C ASN A 211 4.71 5.88 -18.23
N GLU A 212 5.18 6.85 -19.02
CA GLU A 212 4.34 7.89 -19.62
C GLU A 212 3.60 8.74 -18.57
N ILE A 213 4.34 9.21 -17.56
CA ILE A 213 3.82 10.09 -16.52
C ILE A 213 4.15 11.53 -16.90
N SER A 214 3.15 12.42 -16.83
CA SER A 214 3.36 13.82 -17.22
C SER A 214 2.59 14.81 -16.39
N PHE A 215 3.22 15.97 -16.17
CA PHE A 215 2.63 17.15 -15.57
C PHE A 215 2.74 18.30 -16.58
N LYS A 216 1.60 18.80 -17.05
CA LYS A 216 1.51 19.71 -18.20
C LYS A 216 0.75 20.98 -17.85
N ASN A 217 1.21 22.12 -18.37
CA ASN A 217 0.50 23.41 -18.29
C ASN A 217 0.10 23.83 -16.86
N GLY A 218 0.74 23.28 -15.84
CA GLY A 218 0.33 23.40 -14.46
C GLY A 218 1.34 24.16 -13.61
N THR A 219 1.00 24.33 -12.34
CA THR A 219 1.85 25.02 -11.36
C THR A 219 2.08 24.15 -10.12
N ILE A 220 3.32 24.05 -9.69
CA ILE A 220 3.73 23.45 -8.42
C ILE A 220 4.41 24.55 -7.61
N LYS A 221 3.79 25.03 -6.53
CA LYS A 221 4.30 26.18 -5.76
C LYS A 221 4.10 26.09 -4.28
N ASN A 222 4.97 26.71 -3.49
CA ASN A 222 4.81 26.83 -2.04
C ASN A 222 4.65 25.50 -1.30
N ASN A 223 5.16 24.39 -1.84
CA ASN A 223 5.18 23.10 -1.15
C ASN A 223 6.47 22.96 -0.34
N SER A 224 6.43 22.17 0.74
CA SER A 224 7.59 21.81 1.54
C SER A 224 7.73 20.29 1.56
N SER A 225 8.76 19.74 0.94
CA SER A 225 8.90 18.28 0.76
C SER A 225 10.35 17.84 0.83
N GLY A 226 10.61 16.54 1.00
CA GLY A 226 11.95 15.97 0.84
C GLY A 226 12.48 16.19 -0.57
N TYR A 227 11.67 15.77 -1.56
CA TYR A 227 11.98 15.84 -3.00
C TYR A 227 10.77 16.31 -3.82
N LEU A 228 10.99 16.82 -5.03
CA LEU A 228 9.91 16.94 -6.01
C LEU A 228 9.50 15.55 -6.52
N CYS A 229 10.49 14.74 -6.88
CA CYS A 229 10.28 13.42 -7.44
C CYS A 229 11.46 12.50 -7.11
N ASN A 230 11.19 11.21 -6.92
CA ASN A 230 12.21 10.18 -6.68
C ASN A 230 13.16 9.97 -7.88
N ASN A 231 12.78 10.37 -9.10
CA ASN A 231 13.71 10.47 -10.23
C ASN A 231 13.26 11.56 -11.21
N GLU A 232 14.20 12.37 -11.72
CA GLU A 232 13.89 13.41 -12.70
C GLU A 232 13.28 12.81 -14.00
N SER A 233 13.76 11.64 -14.43
CA SER A 233 13.29 11.00 -15.67
C SER A 233 11.94 10.31 -15.54
N ASN A 234 11.38 10.20 -14.33
CA ASN A 234 10.11 9.52 -14.11
C ASN A 234 8.90 10.34 -14.57
N ILE A 235 9.03 11.67 -14.72
CA ILE A 235 7.92 12.57 -15.05
C ILE A 235 8.33 13.58 -16.11
N ASP A 236 7.55 13.65 -17.17
CA ASP A 236 7.65 14.70 -18.18
C ASP A 236 6.92 15.96 -17.70
N PHE A 237 7.70 16.98 -17.29
CA PHE A 237 7.19 18.32 -17.02
C PHE A 237 7.16 19.14 -18.32
N PHE A 238 5.97 19.50 -18.80
CA PHE A 238 5.81 20.28 -20.03
C PHE A 238 5.09 21.60 -19.75
N ASN A 239 5.66 22.72 -20.19
CA ASN A 239 5.06 24.06 -20.04
C ASN A 239 4.53 24.32 -18.61
N SER A 240 5.30 23.92 -17.61
CA SER A 240 4.87 23.92 -16.21
C SER A 240 5.76 24.81 -15.35
N TYR A 241 5.16 25.43 -14.34
CA TYR A 241 5.83 26.37 -13.45
C TYR A 241 6.09 25.69 -12.11
N ILE A 242 7.36 25.56 -11.73
CA ILE A 242 7.78 24.94 -10.48
C ILE A 242 8.60 25.98 -9.71
N GLU A 243 7.94 26.73 -8.84
CA GLU A 243 8.51 27.91 -8.18
C GLU A 243 8.24 27.90 -6.67
N ASP A 244 9.09 28.55 -5.89
CA ASP A 244 8.87 28.76 -4.45
C ASP A 244 8.57 27.50 -3.61
N ASN A 245 9.05 26.33 -4.06
CA ASN A 245 9.00 25.10 -3.28
C ASN A 245 10.26 24.95 -2.43
N LYS A 246 10.08 24.52 -1.19
CA LYS A 246 11.17 24.19 -0.27
C LYS A 246 11.43 22.68 -0.31
N TYR A 247 12.61 22.29 -0.78
CA TYR A 247 13.08 20.92 -0.70
C TYR A 247 14.04 20.76 0.48
N TYR A 248 13.87 19.70 1.26
CA TYR A 248 14.79 19.41 2.36
C TYR A 248 16.10 18.78 1.88
N ASN A 249 16.08 18.16 0.70
CA ASN A 249 17.25 17.63 -0.01
C ASN A 249 17.41 18.33 -1.37
N ASP A 250 18.14 17.69 -2.28
CA ASP A 250 18.10 18.05 -3.70
C ASP A 250 16.66 17.92 -4.25
N LYS A 251 16.36 18.68 -5.30
CA LYS A 251 15.03 18.67 -5.93
C LYS A 251 14.61 17.27 -6.40
N PHE A 252 15.58 16.45 -6.80
CA PHE A 252 15.36 15.09 -7.24
C PHE A 252 16.28 14.16 -6.46
N GLU A 253 15.80 12.96 -6.14
CA GLU A 253 16.56 11.99 -5.35
C GLU A 253 17.75 11.41 -6.14
N ASN A 254 17.63 11.29 -7.47
CA ASN A 254 18.66 10.85 -8.44
C ASN A 254 19.21 9.43 -8.26
N GLU A 255 19.11 8.84 -7.07
CA GLU A 255 19.24 7.41 -6.79
C GLU A 255 17.88 6.87 -6.33
N PHE A 256 17.47 5.72 -6.86
CA PHE A 256 16.18 5.14 -6.53
C PHE A 256 16.24 4.60 -5.10
N ILE A 257 15.81 5.38 -4.11
CA ILE A 257 15.67 4.90 -2.73
C ILE A 257 14.19 4.61 -2.51
N PHE A 258 13.82 3.33 -2.57
CA PHE A 258 12.47 2.90 -2.21
C PHE A 258 12.24 3.22 -0.72
N ARG A 259 11.37 4.18 -0.44
CA ARG A 259 10.86 4.42 0.92
C ARG A 259 9.36 4.58 0.85
N ASP A 260 8.67 3.87 1.74
CA ASP A 260 7.24 3.93 2.11
C ASP A 260 6.22 2.98 1.49
N TYR A 261 6.69 1.89 0.92
CA TYR A 261 6.24 0.50 1.09
C TYR A 261 7.46 -0.25 0.58
N ASP A 262 8.09 -1.15 1.34
CA ASP A 262 9.38 -1.76 1.00
C ASP A 262 9.25 -2.63 -0.27
N ALA A 263 9.20 -1.97 -1.41
CA ALA A 263 9.16 -2.55 -2.72
C ALA A 263 10.61 -2.86 -3.10
N GLU A 264 11.02 -4.09 -2.90
CA GLU A 264 12.38 -4.54 -3.13
C GLU A 264 12.49 -5.34 -4.43
N LEU A 265 13.38 -4.88 -5.31
CA LEU A 265 13.83 -5.64 -6.47
C LEU A 265 14.88 -6.66 -6.04
N ILE A 266 14.53 -7.94 -6.13
CA ILE A 266 15.42 -9.05 -5.87
C ILE A 266 15.91 -9.58 -7.23
N TYR A 267 17.21 -9.42 -7.48
CA TYR A 267 17.86 -9.81 -8.73
C TYR A 267 18.39 -11.23 -8.68
N PHE A 268 18.16 -12.00 -9.75
CA PHE A 268 18.72 -13.34 -9.88
C PHE A 268 20.24 -13.25 -10.01
N ASN A 269 20.97 -14.00 -9.19
CA ASN A 269 22.43 -13.98 -9.14
C ASN A 269 23.03 -12.57 -8.99
N ASN A 270 22.28 -11.62 -8.41
CA ASN A 270 22.64 -10.20 -8.37
C ASN A 270 22.90 -9.58 -9.75
N ASP A 271 22.33 -10.14 -10.82
CA ASP A 271 22.43 -9.62 -12.18
C ASP A 271 21.22 -8.74 -12.51
N PRO A 272 21.39 -7.40 -12.60
CA PRO A 272 20.31 -6.48 -12.97
C PRO A 272 19.79 -6.70 -14.40
N ASN A 273 20.51 -7.43 -15.25
CA ASN A 273 20.11 -7.76 -16.62
C ASN A 273 19.41 -9.13 -16.74
N SER A 274 19.16 -9.82 -15.61
CA SER A 274 18.40 -11.06 -15.63
C SER A 274 17.05 -10.88 -16.31
N LYS A 275 16.67 -11.86 -17.15
CA LYS A 275 15.36 -11.91 -17.81
C LYS A 275 14.20 -12.06 -16.83
N HIS A 276 14.50 -12.51 -15.62
CA HIS A 276 13.53 -12.64 -14.54
C HIS A 276 13.83 -11.55 -13.50
N LYS A 277 12.78 -10.86 -13.03
CA LYS A 277 12.86 -9.90 -11.94
C LYS A 277 11.83 -10.26 -10.88
N ILE A 278 12.19 -10.08 -9.61
CA ILE A 278 11.30 -10.34 -8.48
C ILE A 278 11.10 -9.01 -7.80
N LEU A 279 9.84 -8.61 -7.66
CA LEU A 279 9.43 -7.43 -6.93
C LEU A 279 8.67 -7.92 -5.70
N TYR A 280 9.32 -7.84 -4.55
CA TYR A 280 8.62 -7.94 -3.27
C TYR A 280 8.04 -6.56 -2.96
N ILE A 281 6.80 -6.48 -2.49
CA ILE A 281 6.19 -5.26 -2.01
C ILE A 281 5.62 -5.59 -0.65
N GLU A 282 6.18 -4.99 0.39
CA GLU A 282 5.71 -5.20 1.75
C GLU A 282 4.19 -4.92 1.85
N GLN A 283 3.47 -5.83 2.51
CA GLN A 283 2.01 -5.83 2.65
C GLN A 283 1.17 -5.98 1.36
N GLU A 284 1.77 -6.02 0.16
CA GLU A 284 1.00 -6.27 -1.07
C GLU A 284 1.27 -7.65 -1.68
N GLY A 285 2.52 -8.12 -1.70
CA GLY A 285 2.82 -9.42 -2.31
C GLY A 285 4.22 -9.60 -2.86
N ILE A 286 4.43 -10.78 -3.46
CA ILE A 286 5.61 -11.10 -4.26
C ILE A 286 5.17 -11.23 -5.71
N LYS A 287 5.74 -10.41 -6.59
CA LYS A 287 5.50 -10.39 -8.03
C LYS A 287 6.75 -10.85 -8.77
N ILE A 288 6.59 -11.68 -9.79
CA ILE A 288 7.68 -12.12 -10.67
C ILE A 288 7.38 -11.66 -12.08
N SER A 289 8.36 -11.02 -12.70
CA SER A 289 8.38 -10.69 -14.12
C SER A 289 9.24 -11.72 -14.86
N LYS A 290 8.70 -12.32 -15.92
CA LYS A 290 9.41 -13.17 -16.90
C LYS A 290 9.27 -12.55 -18.28
N GLY A 291 10.19 -11.66 -18.65
CA GLY A 291 10.06 -10.86 -19.87
C GLY A 291 8.91 -9.85 -19.76
N GLU A 292 7.91 -9.94 -20.64
CA GLU A 292 6.73 -9.05 -20.64
C GLU A 292 5.59 -9.54 -19.73
N ILE A 293 5.69 -10.75 -19.17
CA ILE A 293 4.64 -11.35 -18.35
C ILE A 293 4.97 -11.14 -16.87
N GLU A 294 4.04 -10.51 -16.14
CA GLU A 294 4.13 -10.36 -14.69
C GLU A 294 3.03 -11.15 -13.99
N LYS A 295 3.37 -11.78 -12.86
CA LYS A 295 2.44 -12.59 -12.08
C LYS A 295 2.72 -12.45 -10.59
N TYR A 296 1.66 -12.41 -9.78
CA TYR A 296 1.79 -12.55 -8.34
C TYR A 296 1.99 -14.01 -7.96
N VAL A 297 3.04 -14.26 -7.18
CA VAL A 297 3.32 -15.52 -6.52
C VAL A 297 2.43 -15.67 -5.30
N ASN A 298 2.36 -14.63 -4.47
CA ASN A 298 1.59 -14.61 -3.24
C ASN A 298 1.14 -13.16 -2.95
N ARG A 299 -0.10 -13.00 -2.46
CA ARG A 299 -0.72 -11.72 -2.06
C ARG A 299 -1.29 -11.76 -0.64
N ASP A 300 -1.11 -12.87 0.06
CA ASP A 300 -1.59 -13.06 1.43
C ASP A 300 -0.51 -12.58 2.40
N LEU A 301 -0.20 -11.28 2.31
CA LEU A 301 0.79 -10.59 3.14
C LEU A 301 2.11 -11.38 3.27
N PRO A 302 2.81 -11.75 2.20
CA PRO A 302 4.04 -12.52 2.34
C PRO A 302 5.15 -11.69 3.00
N SER A 303 6.06 -12.35 3.71
CA SER A 303 7.32 -11.75 4.14
C SER A 303 8.21 -11.49 2.93
N LYS A 304 9.21 -10.64 3.10
CA LYS A 304 10.32 -10.53 2.15
C LYS A 304 10.88 -11.93 1.85
N PRO A 305 10.96 -12.34 0.57
CA PRO A 305 11.43 -13.67 0.23
C PRO A 305 12.96 -13.72 0.20
N ASP A 306 13.54 -14.86 0.59
CA ASP A 306 14.95 -15.17 0.34
C ASP A 306 15.07 -16.05 -0.92
N LEU A 307 16.02 -15.71 -1.80
CA LEU A 307 16.24 -16.38 -3.08
C LEU A 307 17.52 -17.21 -3.04
N LEU A 308 17.42 -18.48 -3.42
CA LEU A 308 18.56 -19.34 -3.72
C LEU A 308 18.35 -19.99 -5.08
N ASP A 309 19.25 -19.72 -6.02
CA ASP A 309 19.15 -20.09 -7.44
C ASP A 309 17.81 -19.63 -8.07
N ASP A 310 16.87 -20.56 -8.22
CA ASP A 310 15.57 -20.42 -8.86
C ASP A 310 14.39 -20.66 -7.88
N LYS A 311 14.67 -20.67 -6.58
CA LYS A 311 13.68 -20.98 -5.54
C LYS A 311 13.57 -19.86 -4.52
N LEU A 312 12.35 -19.40 -4.32
CA LEU A 312 11.99 -18.48 -3.26
C LEU A 312 11.54 -19.24 -2.03
N ILE A 313 11.91 -18.69 -0.87
CA ILE A 313 11.32 -19.07 0.41
C ILE A 313 10.81 -17.83 1.14
N TYR A 314 9.62 -17.89 1.70
CA TYR A 314 8.98 -16.80 2.44
C TYR A 314 7.96 -17.35 3.44
N THR A 315 7.52 -16.47 4.33
CA THR A 315 6.43 -16.75 5.27
C THR A 315 5.16 -16.05 4.81
N SER A 316 3.99 -16.69 4.94
CA SER A 316 2.69 -16.06 4.63
C SER A 316 1.56 -16.71 5.45
N PRO A 317 0.60 -15.93 6.00
CA PRO A 317 0.66 -14.47 6.14
C PRO A 317 1.74 -14.02 7.13
N PHE A 318 2.36 -12.88 6.84
CA PHE A 318 3.39 -12.21 7.61
C PHE A 318 2.87 -10.83 8.00
N GLY A 319 2.63 -10.63 9.29
CA GLY A 319 2.05 -9.39 9.79
C GLY A 319 1.84 -9.42 11.30
N PHE A 320 1.30 -8.32 11.82
CA PHE A 320 0.96 -8.21 13.24
C PHE A 320 -0.08 -9.29 13.61
N GLU A 321 0.24 -10.09 14.63
CA GLU A 321 -0.65 -11.13 15.16
C GLU A 321 -1.09 -12.21 14.16
N ALA A 322 -0.28 -12.43 13.12
CA ALA A 322 -0.51 -13.47 12.11
C ALA A 322 0.25 -14.78 12.42
N ILE A 323 -0.40 -15.91 12.13
CA ILE A 323 0.23 -17.24 12.13
C ILE A 323 0.57 -17.60 10.68
N GLY A 324 1.84 -17.48 10.32
CA GLY A 324 2.34 -17.69 8.97
C GLY A 324 3.02 -19.03 8.78
N ASP A 325 2.86 -19.63 7.60
CA ASP A 325 3.53 -20.87 7.21
C ASP A 325 4.71 -20.56 6.27
N ILE A 326 5.69 -21.46 6.17
CA ILE A 326 6.79 -21.33 5.21
C ILE A 326 6.36 -21.91 3.87
N TYR A 327 6.47 -21.10 2.83
CA TYR A 327 6.23 -21.46 1.45
C TYR A 327 7.54 -21.52 0.66
N LEU A 328 7.62 -22.48 -0.26
CA LEU A 328 8.65 -22.55 -1.29
C LEU A 328 7.98 -22.40 -2.64
N TYR A 329 8.45 -21.44 -3.42
CA TYR A 329 8.03 -21.25 -4.80
C TYR A 329 9.19 -21.54 -5.76
N ASP A 330 8.98 -22.51 -6.65
CA ASP A 330 9.92 -22.85 -7.73
C ASP A 330 9.57 -22.04 -8.97
N ILE A 331 10.48 -21.13 -9.33
CA ILE A 331 10.26 -20.16 -10.39
C ILE A 331 10.23 -20.87 -11.76
N ASN A 332 11.07 -21.87 -11.96
CA ASN A 332 11.16 -22.57 -13.24
C ASN A 332 9.93 -23.46 -13.47
N LEU A 333 9.42 -24.10 -12.42
CA LEU A 333 8.24 -24.94 -12.49
C LEU A 333 6.92 -24.17 -12.34
N ASP A 334 6.96 -22.87 -12.02
CA ASP A 334 5.81 -22.04 -11.66
C ASP A 334 4.91 -22.74 -10.61
N LYS A 335 5.53 -23.23 -9.53
CA LYS A 335 4.84 -24.05 -8.53
C LYS A 335 5.19 -23.64 -7.11
N GLU A 336 4.15 -23.37 -6.33
CA GLU A 336 4.22 -23.15 -4.89
C GLU A 336 3.95 -24.44 -4.10
N LYS A 337 4.57 -24.59 -2.93
CA LYS A 337 4.22 -25.60 -1.93
C LYS A 337 4.51 -25.09 -0.52
N ILE A 338 3.73 -25.56 0.45
CA ILE A 338 4.02 -25.38 1.87
C ILE A 338 5.17 -26.32 2.26
N VAL A 339 6.19 -25.79 2.93
CA VAL A 339 7.34 -26.53 3.45
C VAL A 339 7.11 -26.93 4.90
N LEU A 340 6.69 -25.98 5.74
CA LEU A 340 6.48 -26.19 7.17
C LEU A 340 5.36 -25.29 7.66
N LYS A 341 4.42 -25.84 8.43
CA LYS A 341 3.37 -25.05 9.08
C LYS A 341 3.79 -24.61 10.47
N SER A 342 3.46 -23.38 10.85
CA SER A 342 3.71 -22.88 12.21
C SER A 342 3.04 -23.75 13.28
N LEU A 343 1.88 -24.32 12.99
CA LEU A 343 1.14 -25.18 13.91
C LEU A 343 1.78 -26.55 14.11
N ASP A 344 2.55 -27.05 13.14
CA ASP A 344 3.26 -28.33 13.24
C ASP A 344 4.41 -28.26 14.26
N MET A 345 4.82 -27.06 14.67
CA MET A 345 5.78 -26.81 15.75
C MET A 345 5.17 -27.01 17.16
N GLY A 346 3.85 -27.20 17.26
CA GLY A 346 3.18 -27.60 18.50
C GLY A 346 2.79 -26.47 19.46
N ASN A 347 2.99 -25.19 19.10
CA ASN A 347 2.57 -24.04 19.92
C ASN A 347 1.67 -23.07 19.15
N LYS A 348 0.42 -22.93 19.59
CA LYS A 348 -0.60 -22.08 18.93
C LYS A 348 -0.41 -20.57 19.16
N GLN A 349 0.46 -20.17 20.08
CA GLN A 349 0.77 -18.77 20.36
C GLN A 349 2.04 -18.30 19.67
N LYS A 350 2.68 -19.15 18.87
CA LYS A 350 3.93 -18.85 18.17
C LYS A 350 3.78 -18.98 16.66
N THR A 351 4.56 -18.18 15.95
CA THR A 351 4.56 -18.06 14.49
C THR A 351 5.99 -18.01 13.97
N ILE A 352 6.16 -18.35 12.70
CA ILE A 352 7.40 -18.15 11.98
C ILE A 352 7.52 -16.65 11.67
N LYS A 353 8.63 -16.05 12.10
CA LYS A 353 8.89 -14.60 11.98
C LYS A 353 9.77 -14.28 10.78
N LYS A 354 10.75 -15.11 10.46
CA LYS A 354 11.60 -14.96 9.28
C LYS A 354 12.09 -16.32 8.82
N VAL A 355 12.42 -16.44 7.55
CA VAL A 355 12.95 -17.67 6.93
C VAL A 355 14.07 -17.32 5.95
N PHE A 356 15.08 -18.17 5.89
CA PHE A 356 16.28 -17.98 5.09
C PHE A 356 16.74 -19.30 4.49
N TRP A 357 17.30 -19.25 3.29
CA TRP A 357 18.07 -20.34 2.73
C TRP A 357 19.43 -20.46 3.42
N LYS A 358 19.72 -21.62 4.00
CA LYS A 358 21.09 -21.95 4.43
C LYS A 358 21.88 -22.54 3.26
N ASN A 359 21.26 -23.48 2.55
CA ASN A 359 21.77 -24.11 1.33
C ASN A 359 20.61 -24.83 0.62
N LYS A 360 20.90 -25.60 -0.44
CA LYS A 360 19.87 -26.27 -1.26
C LYS A 360 19.02 -27.30 -0.51
N ASP A 361 19.53 -27.82 0.61
CA ASP A 361 18.91 -28.92 1.36
C ASP A 361 18.30 -28.48 2.69
N SER A 362 18.61 -27.27 3.16
CA SER A 362 18.24 -26.79 4.49
C SER A 362 17.95 -25.29 4.54
N ILE A 363 17.03 -24.94 5.44
CA ILE A 363 16.60 -23.56 5.69
C ILE A 363 16.77 -23.23 7.17
N LEU A 364 16.97 -21.95 7.47
CA LEU A 364 16.89 -21.42 8.81
C LEU A 364 15.58 -20.65 8.97
N PHE A 365 14.99 -20.71 10.15
CA PHE A 365 13.81 -19.92 10.45
C PHE A 365 13.78 -19.49 11.91
N ILE A 366 13.22 -18.30 12.14
CA ILE A 366 13.02 -17.72 13.45
C ILE A 366 11.58 -18.01 13.88
N TYR A 367 11.38 -18.63 15.03
CA TYR A 367 10.07 -18.99 15.56
C TYR A 367 9.84 -18.32 16.92
N GLY A 368 8.88 -17.40 16.95
CA GLY A 368 8.64 -16.45 18.04
C GLY A 368 7.16 -16.29 18.37
N ASN A 369 6.83 -15.40 19.30
CA ASN A 369 5.43 -15.17 19.70
C ASN A 369 4.64 -14.53 18.56
N ALA A 370 3.46 -15.07 18.27
CA ALA A 370 2.56 -14.51 17.28
C ALA A 370 1.89 -13.22 17.80
N PHE A 371 1.50 -13.23 19.07
CA PHE A 371 0.69 -12.21 19.71
C PHE A 371 1.50 -11.32 20.66
N GLY A 372 1.16 -10.02 20.74
CA GLY A 372 1.81 -9.04 21.61
C GLY A 372 2.64 -7.97 20.89
N THR A 373 2.79 -6.80 21.53
CA THR A 373 3.25 -5.55 20.91
C THR A 373 4.76 -5.32 20.91
N VAL A 374 5.55 -6.21 21.53
CA VAL A 374 7.00 -5.96 21.75
C VAL A 374 7.92 -6.94 21.03
N THR A 375 7.45 -8.14 20.71
CA THR A 375 8.32 -9.23 20.22
C THR A 375 8.63 -9.06 18.73
N GLN A 376 9.91 -8.93 18.38
CA GLN A 376 10.40 -8.77 17.01
C GLN A 376 11.02 -10.06 16.45
N GLY A 377 11.31 -11.04 17.30
CA GLY A 377 12.07 -12.23 16.94
C GLY A 377 11.65 -13.48 17.69
N GLY A 378 12.57 -14.43 17.81
CA GLY A 378 12.28 -15.74 18.39
C GLY A 378 13.49 -16.66 18.42
N ASN A 379 13.27 -17.94 18.71
CA ASN A 379 14.33 -18.94 18.70
C ASN A 379 14.72 -19.28 17.26
N LEU A 380 15.99 -19.61 17.02
CA LEU A 380 16.47 -20.00 15.68
C LEU A 380 16.44 -21.52 15.52
N TYR A 381 15.87 -21.98 14.43
CA TYR A 381 15.79 -23.39 14.05
C TYR A 381 16.39 -23.61 12.66
N GLU A 382 16.85 -24.83 12.41
CA GLU A 382 17.22 -25.32 11.07
C GLU A 382 16.23 -26.43 10.68
N TYR A 383 15.73 -26.40 9.45
CA TYR A 383 14.86 -27.43 8.89
C TYR A 383 15.52 -28.10 7.68
N SER A 384 15.62 -29.43 7.70
CA SER A 384 16.01 -30.24 6.54
C SER A 384 14.79 -30.43 5.64
N ILE A 385 14.89 -29.94 4.39
CA ILE A 385 13.80 -30.05 3.41
C ILE A 385 13.59 -31.51 2.99
N LEU A 386 14.69 -32.27 2.90
CA LEU A 386 14.66 -33.65 2.43
C LEU A 386 14.08 -34.58 3.51
N ASP A 387 14.55 -34.43 4.75
CA ASP A 387 14.15 -35.30 5.87
C ASP A 387 12.86 -34.83 6.56
N LYS A 388 12.45 -33.58 6.31
CA LYS A 388 11.32 -32.91 6.94
C LYS A 388 11.39 -32.83 8.46
N ILE A 389 12.60 -32.62 8.98
CA ILE A 389 12.87 -32.47 10.41
C ILE A 389 13.44 -31.09 10.69
N PHE A 390 13.05 -30.48 11.81
CA PHE A 390 13.71 -29.29 12.34
C PHE A 390 14.49 -29.60 13.61
N LYS A 391 15.52 -28.80 13.87
CA LYS A 391 16.30 -28.80 15.12
C LYS A 391 16.49 -27.38 15.61
N LEU A 392 16.48 -27.20 16.94
CA LEU A 392 16.79 -25.93 17.59
C LEU A 392 18.30 -25.66 17.44
N ILE A 393 18.65 -24.48 16.91
CA ILE A 393 20.03 -24.03 16.73
C ILE A 393 20.41 -23.05 17.83
N TYR A 394 19.49 -22.17 18.20
CA TYR A 394 19.71 -21.19 19.24
C TYR A 394 18.42 -20.96 20.04
N GLU A 395 18.52 -21.14 21.35
CA GLU A 395 17.47 -20.80 22.31
C GLU A 395 17.78 -19.46 22.95
N ASN A 396 16.80 -18.57 22.97
CA ASN A 396 16.98 -17.26 23.58
C ASN A 396 16.84 -17.30 25.10
N ASN A 397 17.48 -16.34 25.76
CA ASN A 397 17.23 -16.02 27.17
C ASN A 397 15.96 -15.15 27.32
N ASN A 398 15.43 -15.02 28.54
CA ASN A 398 14.15 -14.35 28.82
C ASN A 398 13.99 -12.91 28.28
N ASN A 399 15.09 -12.20 28.00
CA ASN A 399 15.08 -10.81 27.49
C ASN A 399 15.79 -10.66 26.14
N GLU A 400 16.00 -11.76 25.41
CA GLU A 400 16.69 -11.76 24.13
C GLU A 400 15.80 -12.39 23.04
N GLU A 401 15.91 -11.90 21.81
CA GLU A 401 15.25 -12.49 20.65
C GLU A 401 16.21 -12.51 19.46
N VAL A 402 16.34 -13.64 18.74
CA VAL A 402 16.98 -13.61 17.43
C VAL A 402 16.05 -12.84 16.50
N SER A 403 16.52 -11.71 15.98
CA SER A 403 15.79 -10.81 15.09
C SER A 403 16.19 -10.97 13.62
N ASP A 404 17.41 -11.46 13.36
CA ASP A 404 17.90 -11.66 12.00
C ASP A 404 19.05 -12.69 11.89
N VAL A 405 19.32 -13.13 10.66
CA VAL A 405 20.46 -13.97 10.28
C VAL A 405 21.23 -13.30 9.14
N ILE A 406 22.52 -13.06 9.36
CA ILE A 406 23.39 -12.38 8.40
C ILE A 406 24.42 -13.37 7.88
N PHE A 407 24.35 -13.68 6.60
CA PHE A 407 25.27 -14.60 5.93
C PHE A 407 26.54 -13.90 5.44
N THR A 408 27.65 -14.65 5.37
CA THR A 408 28.80 -14.26 4.54
C THR A 408 28.43 -14.32 3.05
N GLU A 409 29.24 -13.71 2.18
CA GLU A 409 29.01 -13.76 0.72
C GLU A 409 28.91 -15.20 0.19
N SER A 410 29.69 -16.14 0.73
CA SER A 410 29.66 -17.54 0.33
C SER A 410 28.50 -18.34 0.95
N ARG A 411 27.77 -17.76 1.92
CA ARG A 411 26.75 -18.41 2.77
C ARG A 411 27.23 -19.63 3.56
N ASP A 412 28.54 -19.87 3.65
CA ASP A 412 29.10 -20.97 4.44
C ASP A 412 29.10 -20.69 5.94
N GLU A 413 29.06 -19.42 6.32
CA GLU A 413 28.97 -18.96 7.70
C GLU A 413 27.87 -17.91 7.85
N PHE A 414 27.32 -17.78 9.06
CA PHE A 414 26.41 -16.71 9.40
C PHE A 414 26.59 -16.22 10.83
N LEU A 415 26.16 -14.98 11.06
CA LEU A 415 25.94 -14.37 12.36
C LEU A 415 24.45 -14.31 12.63
N ILE A 416 24.07 -14.41 13.90
CA ILE A 416 22.72 -14.05 14.33
C ILE A 416 22.72 -12.64 14.90
N GLU A 417 21.73 -11.86 14.53
CA GLU A 417 21.39 -10.61 15.20
C GLU A 417 20.44 -10.93 16.36
N ILE A 418 20.80 -10.48 17.56
CA ILE A 418 20.01 -10.64 18.78
C ILE A 418 19.55 -9.27 19.26
N THR A 419 18.24 -9.08 19.34
CA THR A 419 17.62 -7.96 20.04
C THR A 419 17.57 -8.28 21.52
N LYS A 420 18.23 -7.45 22.33
CA LYS A 420 18.19 -7.54 23.81
C LYS A 420 17.35 -6.42 24.36
N TYR A 421 16.32 -6.76 25.11
CA TYR A 421 15.41 -5.80 25.72
C TYR A 421 15.88 -5.42 27.14
N ASP A 422 15.55 -4.20 27.56
CA ASP A 422 15.63 -3.82 28.97
C ASP A 422 14.53 -4.52 29.79
N ASP A 423 14.64 -4.47 31.12
CA ASP A 423 13.70 -5.18 32.02
C ASP A 423 12.24 -4.70 31.88
N GLU A 424 12.05 -3.49 31.36
CA GLU A 424 10.73 -2.89 31.10
C GLU A 424 10.23 -3.17 29.68
N MET A 425 11.02 -3.85 28.83
CA MET A 425 10.68 -4.20 27.45
C MET A 425 10.37 -2.97 26.56
N ASN A 426 10.90 -1.80 26.92
CA ASN A 426 10.65 -0.51 26.27
C ASN A 426 11.82 -0.04 25.41
N ARG A 427 13.02 -0.54 25.69
CA ARG A 427 14.23 -0.23 24.91
C ARG A 427 14.94 -1.51 24.54
N TYR A 428 15.65 -1.47 23.43
CA TYR A 428 16.45 -2.60 22.99
C TYR A 428 17.82 -2.19 22.47
N THR A 429 18.73 -3.16 22.47
CA THR A 429 20.04 -3.08 21.84
C THR A 429 20.24 -4.27 20.92
N LYS A 430 21.01 -4.11 19.85
CA LYS A 430 21.33 -5.20 18.92
C LYS A 430 22.73 -5.73 19.20
N VAL A 431 22.86 -7.05 19.27
CA VAL A 431 24.14 -7.75 19.47
C VAL A 431 24.28 -8.86 18.44
N PHE A 432 25.45 -8.95 17.82
CA PHE A 432 25.75 -9.98 16.83
C PHE A 432 26.52 -11.13 17.47
N ARG A 433 26.12 -12.38 17.18
CA ARG A 433 26.86 -13.58 17.63
C ARG A 433 27.13 -14.51 16.47
N LYS A 434 28.37 -15.00 16.38
CA LYS A 434 28.72 -16.10 15.49
C LYS A 434 28.24 -17.40 16.09
N ILE A 435 27.51 -18.21 15.32
CA ILE A 435 27.14 -19.57 15.70
C ILE A 435 28.12 -20.52 15.02
N ASN A 436 28.83 -21.31 15.82
CA ASN A 436 29.60 -22.43 15.29
C ASN A 436 28.64 -23.61 15.14
N ILE A 437 28.26 -23.93 13.91
CA ILE A 437 27.45 -25.11 13.61
C ILE A 437 28.40 -26.31 13.64
N ILE A 438 28.24 -27.20 14.62
CA ILE A 438 28.96 -28.47 14.71
C ILE A 438 28.31 -29.50 13.77
#